data_AF-A0A484H6B7-F1
#
_entry.id   AF-A0A484H6B7-F1
#
_cell.length_a   1.000
_cell.length_b   1.000
_cell.length_c   1.000
_cell.angle_alpha   90.00
_cell.angle_beta   90.00
_cell.angle_gamma   90.00
#
_symmetry.space_group_name_H-M   'P 1'
#
loop_
_entity.id
_entity.type
_entity.pdbx_description
1 polymer ?
#
loop_
_entity_poly.entity_id
_entity_poly.type
_entity_poly.pdbx_seq_one_letter_code
_entity_poly.pdbx_strand_id
1 'polypeptide(L)'
;MTLCSSLNDVRQHIDRLDHDMVALIVERSHYVREAARFKKTRAEVVVPGRIEDIVTRVRHQADALGGDPELVEKIYRTMIDVYIWHEAKAWLALHGAESNLPK
;
A
#
# COMPACT_ATOMS: atom_id res chain seq x y z
N MET A 1 11.07 17.63 16.33
CA MET A 1 10.58 18.21 15.08
C MET A 1 10.89 19.70 15.13
N THR A 2 11.60 20.24 14.15
CA THR A 2 11.91 21.67 14.10
C THR A 2 10.66 22.44 13.70
N LEU A 3 10.36 23.56 14.36
CA LEU A 3 9.19 24.37 14.03
C LEU A 3 9.43 25.11 12.70
N CYS A 4 8.47 25.02 11.78
CA CYS A 4 8.48 25.80 10.54
C CYS A 4 8.19 27.28 10.84
N SER A 5 8.90 28.19 10.15
CA SER A 5 8.72 29.64 10.32
C SER A 5 7.72 30.23 9.32
N SER A 6 7.38 29.50 8.26
CA SER A 6 6.45 29.92 7.22
C SER A 6 5.66 28.75 6.63
N LEU A 7 4.55 29.06 5.95
CA LEU A 7 3.83 28.07 5.14
C LEU A 7 4.70 27.48 4.02
N ASN A 8 5.66 28.25 3.51
CA ASN A 8 6.59 27.79 2.49
C ASN A 8 7.53 26.70 3.06
N ASP A 9 7.99 26.87 4.30
CA ASP A 9 8.83 25.87 4.98
C ASP A 9 8.06 24.56 5.20
N VAL A 10 6.79 24.65 5.62
CA VAL A 10 5.90 23.49 5.77
C VAL A 10 5.78 22.75 4.44
N ARG A 11 5.52 23.46 3.35
CA ARG A 11 5.39 22.86 2.00
C ARG A 11 6.67 22.17 1.57
N GLN A 12 7.84 22.81 1.74
CA GLN A 12 9.12 22.18 1.41
C GLN A 12 9.38 20.90 2.21
N HIS A 13 8.99 20.86 3.48
CA HIS A 13 9.10 19.65 4.28
C HIS A 13 8.13 18.55 3.82
N ILE A 14 6.91 18.92 3.43
CA ILE A 14 5.94 17.98 2.83
C ILE A 14 6.46 17.47 1.48
N ASP A 15 6.91 18.34 0.58
CA ASP A 15 7.45 17.96 -0.73
C ASP A 15 8.61 16.95 -0.60
N ARG A 16 9.49 17.17 0.39
CA ARG A 16 10.57 16.23 0.71
C ARG A 16 10.03 14.88 1.20
N LEU A 17 9.03 14.87 2.08
CA LEU A 17 8.40 13.64 2.55
C LEU A 17 7.67 12.91 1.42
N ASP A 18 6.99 13.64 0.54
CA ASP A 18 6.29 13.09 -0.62
C ASP A 18 7.27 12.43 -1.58
N HIS A 19 8.44 13.02 -1.80
CA HIS A 19 9.53 12.41 -2.56
C HIS A 19 9.96 11.06 -1.97
N ASP A 20 10.20 11.01 -0.66
CA ASP A 20 10.59 9.79 0.05
C ASP A 20 9.46 8.73 0.00
N MET A 21 8.21 9.15 0.20
CA MET A 21 7.05 8.27 0.16
C MET A 21 6.82 7.66 -1.22
N VAL A 22 6.99 8.42 -2.30
CA VAL A 22 6.84 7.91 -3.67
C VAL A 22 7.85 6.78 -3.93
N ALA A 23 9.11 6.95 -3.51
CA ALA A 23 10.11 5.89 -3.66
C ALA A 23 9.72 4.60 -2.93
N LEU A 24 9.26 4.71 -1.69
CA LEU A 24 8.80 3.56 -0.88
C LEU A 24 7.54 2.89 -1.44
N ILE A 25 6.61 3.67 -1.99
CA ILE A 25 5.41 3.16 -2.67
C ILE A 25 5.83 2.38 -3.92
N VAL A 26 6.73 2.92 -4.75
CA VAL A 26 7.23 2.21 -5.93
C VAL A 26 7.90 0.90 -5.54
N GLU A 27 8.77 0.90 -4.53
CA GLU A 27 9.42 -0.31 -4.02
C GLU A 27 8.39 -1.34 -3.53
N ARG A 28 7.43 -0.93 -2.70
CA ARG A 28 6.33 -1.80 -2.24
C ARG A 28 5.55 -2.39 -3.41
N SER A 29 5.35 -1.64 -4.50
CA SER A 29 4.67 -2.12 -5.70
C SER A 29 5.41 -3.27 -6.39
N HIS A 30 6.75 -3.28 -6.35
CA HIS A 30 7.54 -4.35 -6.93
C HIS A 30 7.34 -5.66 -6.17
N TYR A 31 7.36 -5.62 -4.83
CA TYR A 31 7.09 -6.81 -4.01
C TYR A 31 5.64 -7.33 -4.17
N VAL A 32 4.66 -6.43 -4.33
CA VAL A 32 3.28 -6.84 -4.64
C VAL A 32 3.21 -7.59 -5.99
N ARG A 33 3.90 -7.10 -7.02
CA ARG A 33 3.98 -7.81 -8.32
C ARG A 33 4.74 -9.14 -8.19
N GLU A 34 5.78 -9.19 -7.38
CA GLU A 34 6.53 -10.42 -7.14
C GLU A 34 5.66 -11.48 -6.45
N ALA A 35 4.83 -11.07 -5.47
CA ALA A 35 3.87 -11.94 -4.81
C ALA A 35 2.91 -12.62 -5.80
N ALA A 36 2.54 -11.95 -6.89
CA ALA A 36 1.70 -12.51 -7.95
C ALA A 36 2.32 -13.74 -8.64
N ARG A 37 3.65 -13.91 -8.62
CA ARG A 37 4.34 -15.09 -9.17
C ARG A 37 4.10 -16.35 -8.33
N PHE A 38 3.81 -16.18 -7.05
CA PHE A 38 3.58 -17.29 -6.11
C PHE A 38 2.10 -17.69 -6.02
N LYS A 39 1.19 -16.84 -6.49
CA LYS A 39 -0.26 -17.08 -6.46
C LYS A 39 -0.70 -17.87 -7.67
N LYS A 40 -1.28 -19.05 -7.43
CA LYS A 40 -1.78 -19.97 -8.46
C LYS A 40 -3.16 -19.58 -8.96
N THR A 41 -3.95 -18.88 -8.14
CA THR A 41 -5.32 -18.47 -8.47
C THR A 41 -5.63 -17.04 -8.05
N ARG A 42 -6.60 -16.41 -8.71
CA ARG A 42 -7.09 -15.07 -8.36
C ARG A 42 -7.71 -14.99 -6.96
N ALA A 43 -8.22 -16.10 -6.43
CA ALA A 43 -8.80 -16.16 -5.08
C ALA A 43 -7.74 -15.99 -3.97
N GLU A 44 -6.47 -16.28 -4.27
CA GLU A 44 -5.35 -16.06 -3.34
C GLU A 44 -4.91 -14.59 -3.30
N VAL A 45 -5.49 -13.72 -4.15
CA VAL A 45 -5.10 -12.30 -4.26
C VAL A 45 -5.53 -11.52 -3.01
N VAL A 46 -6.70 -11.85 -2.44
CA VAL A 46 -7.24 -11.17 -1.25
C VAL A 46 -7.31 -12.16 -0.10
N VAL A 47 -6.47 -11.96 0.91
CA VAL A 47 -6.51 -12.72 2.17
C VAL A 47 -6.95 -11.75 3.27
N PRO A 48 -8.24 -11.74 3.66
CA PRO A 48 -8.77 -10.76 4.62
C PRO A 48 -7.97 -10.69 5.93
N GLY A 49 -7.55 -11.84 6.46
CA GLY A 49 -6.72 -11.91 7.67
C GLY A 49 -5.39 -11.15 7.52
N ARG A 50 -4.76 -11.21 6.35
CA ARG A 50 -3.50 -10.49 6.09
C ARG A 50 -3.71 -8.98 6.05
N ILE A 51 -4.85 -8.51 5.56
CA ILE A 51 -5.18 -7.08 5.54
C ILE A 51 -5.33 -6.57 6.97
N GLU A 52 -6.07 -7.28 7.82
CA GLU A 52 -6.26 -6.89 9.22
C GLU A 52 -4.95 -6.95 10.04
N ASP A 53 -4.06 -7.92 9.75
CA ASP A 53 -2.72 -7.96 10.36
C ASP A 53 -1.86 -6.74 9.99
N ILE A 54 -1.98 -6.26 8.74
CA ILE A 54 -1.27 -5.05 8.30
C ILE A 54 -1.88 -3.84 9.00
N VAL A 55 -3.21 -3.70 8.99
CA VAL A 55 -3.92 -2.56 9.59
C VAL A 55 -3.64 -2.46 11.08
N THR A 56 -3.75 -3.56 11.83
CA THR A 56 -3.45 -3.60 13.26
C THR A 56 -2.02 -3.12 13.55
N ARG A 57 -1.03 -3.60 12.78
CA ARG A 57 0.37 -3.23 12.97
C ARG A 57 0.61 -1.74 12.69
N VAL A 58 0.06 -1.19 11.61
CA VAL A 58 0.31 0.22 11.25
C VAL A 58 -0.44 1.19 12.16
N ARG A 59 -1.61 0.79 12.69
CA ARG A 59 -2.31 1.54 13.74
C ARG A 59 -1.46 1.63 15.00
N HIS A 60 -0.93 0.50 15.48
CA HIS A 60 -0.03 0.49 16.64
C HIS A 60 1.24 1.31 16.40
N GLN A 61 1.81 1.25 15.20
CA GLN A 61 2.99 2.04 14.86
C GLN A 61 2.67 3.56 14.83
N ALA A 62 1.50 3.94 14.31
CA ALA A 62 1.06 5.34 14.31
C ALA A 62 0.93 5.88 15.74
N ASP A 63 0.28 5.11 16.61
CA ASP A 63 0.11 5.44 18.03
C ASP A 63 1.47 5.59 18.75
N ALA A 64 2.38 4.63 18.55
CA ALA A 64 3.71 4.66 19.15
C ALA A 64 4.57 5.86 18.68
N LEU A 65 4.28 6.42 17.50
CA LEU A 65 4.95 7.61 16.96
C LEU A 65 4.23 8.92 17.32
N GLY A 66 3.12 8.86 18.06
CA GLY A 66 2.30 10.02 18.43
C GLY A 66 1.43 10.56 17.28
N GLY A 67 1.18 9.74 16.25
CA GLY A 67 0.29 10.05 15.13
C GLY A 67 -1.15 9.61 15.37
N ASP A 68 -2.02 9.86 14.39
CA ASP A 68 -3.43 9.43 14.40
C ASP A 68 -3.59 8.03 13.78
N PRO A 69 -3.94 6.99 14.57
CA PRO A 69 -4.12 5.63 14.04
C PRO A 69 -5.25 5.51 13.01
N GLU A 70 -6.32 6.32 13.12
CA GLU A 70 -7.43 6.27 12.17
C GLU A 70 -7.05 6.84 10.81
N LEU A 71 -6.27 7.92 10.79
CA LEU A 71 -5.71 8.49 9.57
C LEU A 71 -4.82 7.46 8.86
N VAL A 72 -3.90 6.83 9.60
CA VAL A 72 -2.97 5.84 9.05
C VAL A 72 -3.72 4.60 8.54
N GLU A 73 -4.72 4.11 9.27
CA GLU A 73 -5.56 2.99 8.80
C GLU A 73 -6.23 3.31 7.45
N LYS A 74 -6.87 4.48 7.33
CA LYS A 74 -7.56 4.88 6.09
C LYS A 74 -6.61 4.87 4.90
N ILE A 75 -5.42 5.47 5.06
CA ILE A 75 -4.37 5.49 4.02
C ILE A 75 -3.97 4.06 3.65
N TYR A 76 -3.70 3.20 4.64
CA TYR A 76 -3.26 1.83 4.37
C TYR A 76 -4.32 0.96 3.71
N ARG A 77 -5.59 1.08 4.10
CA ARG A 77 -6.70 0.36 3.44
C ARG A 77 -6.82 0.77 1.97
N THR A 78 -6.86 2.07 1.70
CA THR A 78 -6.88 2.57 0.30
C THR A 78 -5.66 2.11 -0.49
N MET A 79 -4.46 2.18 0.10
CA MET A 79 -3.25 1.71 -0.55
C MET A 79 -3.31 0.21 -0.87
N ILE A 80 -3.80 -0.62 0.06
CA ILE A 80 -3.98 -2.06 -0.14
C ILE A 80 -4.97 -2.34 -1.28
N ASP A 81 -6.10 -1.64 -1.32
CA ASP A 81 -7.11 -1.79 -2.38
C ASP A 81 -6.52 -1.47 -3.77
N VAL A 82 -5.74 -0.40 -3.87
CA VAL A 82 -5.03 -0.02 -5.11
C VAL A 82 -4.02 -1.11 -5.51
N TYR A 83 -3.29 -1.68 -4.55
CA TYR A 83 -2.34 -2.75 -4.85
C TYR A 83 -2.99 -4.05 -5.28
N ILE A 84 -4.15 -4.41 -4.72
CA ILE A 84 -4.94 -5.57 -5.17
C ILE A 84 -5.32 -5.39 -6.64
N TRP A 85 -5.80 -4.19 -7.02
CA TRP A 85 -6.13 -3.88 -8.42
C TRP A 85 -4.90 -3.97 -9.33
N HIS A 86 -3.78 -3.39 -8.90
CA HIS A 86 -2.53 -3.40 -9.65
C HIS A 86 -1.94 -4.81 -9.81
N GLU A 87 -2.03 -5.64 -8.76
CA GLU A 87 -1.66 -7.05 -8.78
C GLU A 87 -2.50 -7.85 -9.77
N ALA A 88 -3.83 -7.67 -9.74
CA ALA A 88 -4.73 -8.33 -10.68
C ALA A 88 -4.39 -7.99 -12.14
N LYS A 89 -4.04 -6.73 -12.43
CA LYS A 89 -3.58 -6.30 -13.76
C LYS A 89 -2.26 -6.97 -14.15
N ALA A 90 -1.29 -7.04 -13.23
CA ALA A 90 -0.01 -7.70 -13.48
C ALA A 90 -0.17 -9.20 -13.72
N TRP A 91 -1.03 -9.88 -12.94
CA TRP A 91 -1.33 -11.29 -13.11
C TRP A 91 -1.96 -11.58 -14.49
N LEU A 92 -2.94 -10.77 -14.93
CA LEU A 92 -3.54 -10.89 -16.26
C LEU A 92 -2.52 -10.74 -17.39
N ALA A 93 -1.58 -9.79 -17.26
CA ALA A 93 -0.52 -9.58 -18.25
C ALA A 93 0.44 -10.78 -18.36
N LEU A 94 0.66 -11.51 -17.25
CA LEU A 94 1.55 -12.67 -17.20
C LEU A 94 0.88 -13.97 -17.70
N HIS A 95 -0.43 -14.11 -17.52
CA HIS A 95 -1.14 -15.38 -17.77
C HIS A 95 -2.07 -15.37 -18.99
N GLY A 96 -2.26 -14.22 -19.66
CA GLY A 96 -3.15 -14.09 -20.82
C GLY A 96 -4.64 -14.17 -20.45
N ALA A 97 -5.53 -13.71 -21.34
CA ALA A 97 -6.98 -13.64 -21.12
C ALA A 97 -7.69 -15.01 -21.05
N GLU A 98 -6.96 -16.11 -20.84
CA GLU A 98 -7.54 -17.44 -20.61
C GLU A 98 -7.38 -17.83 -19.15
N SER A 99 -8.37 -17.45 -18.36
CA SER A 99 -8.73 -18.27 -17.21
C SER A 99 -10.24 -18.31 -17.15
N ASN A 100 -10.78 -19.37 -17.75
CA ASN A 100 -12.16 -19.79 -17.56
C ASN A 100 -12.31 -20.08 -16.05
N LEU A 101 -12.76 -19.10 -15.27
CA LEU A 101 -12.98 -19.21 -13.83
C LEU A 101 -14.49 -19.17 -13.57
N PRO A 102 -15.01 -20.10 -12.74
CA PRO A 102 -16.44 -20.20 -12.47
C PRO A 102 -16.95 -18.96 -11.72
N LYS A 103 -18.20 -18.60 -12.01
CA LYS A 103 -18.93 -17.42 -11.54
C LYS A 103 -19.00 -17.30 -10.03
#